data_AF-A0AB36P2J4-F1
#
_entry.id   AF-A0AB36P2J4-F1
#
_cell.length_a   1.000
_cell.length_b   1.000
_cell.length_c   1.000
_cell.angle_alpha   90.00
_cell.angle_beta   90.00
_cell.angle_gamma   90.00
#
_symmetry.space_group_name_H-M   'P 1'
#
loop_
_entity.id
_entity.type
_entity.pdbx_description
1 polymer ?
#
loop_
_entity_poly.entity_id
_entity_poly.type
_entity_poly.pdbx_seq_one_letter_code
_entity_poly.pdbx_strand_id
1 'polypeptide(L)'
;MYKILNGIGNIDNFLATFDGEPFEGMTVRLFNPKTKLWSIYWADSTSGTLDKPVVGSFENKVGHFFSKDVFEGKNVIQVFRWDARDENNPVWSQAMSDDKGKNWEWNWFMYMSKTN
;
A
#
# COMPACT_ATOMS: atom_id res chain seq x y z
N MET A 1 5.82 11.39 7.86
CA MET A 1 6.70 10.31 7.34
C MET A 1 8.07 10.41 7.99
N TYR A 2 8.52 9.35 8.64
CA TYR A 2 9.81 9.23 9.33
C TYR A 2 10.71 8.24 8.59
N LYS A 3 11.98 8.60 8.33
CA LYS A 3 12.94 7.71 7.65
C LYS A 3 13.59 6.76 8.65
N ILE A 4 13.79 5.52 8.26
CA ILE A 4 14.39 4.46 9.10
C ILE A 4 15.54 3.76 8.37
N LEU A 5 16.33 2.98 9.12
CA LEU A 5 17.36 2.08 8.57
C LEU A 5 18.35 2.81 7.63
N ASN A 6 18.83 3.99 8.02
CA ASN A 6 19.72 4.83 7.20
C ASN A 6 19.12 5.22 5.83
N GLY A 7 17.78 5.34 5.77
CA GLY A 7 17.07 5.85 4.59
C GLY A 7 16.57 4.80 3.62
N ILE A 8 16.78 3.50 3.87
CA ILE A 8 16.21 2.43 3.02
C ILE A 8 14.73 2.13 3.34
N GLY A 9 14.14 2.83 4.30
CA GLY A 9 12.74 2.66 4.63
C GLY A 9 12.11 3.92 5.22
N ASN A 10 10.79 3.89 5.36
CA ASN A 10 10.03 4.93 6.04
C ASN A 10 8.81 4.38 6.76
N ILE A 11 8.31 5.15 7.71
CA ILE A 11 7.07 4.93 8.43
C ILE A 11 6.18 6.17 8.27
N ASP A 12 4.88 5.98 8.07
CA ASP A 12 3.87 7.02 8.23
C ASP A 12 2.67 6.52 9.02
N ASN A 13 1.91 7.47 9.56
CA ASN A 13 0.69 7.21 10.28
C ASN A 13 -0.47 7.75 9.45
N PHE A 14 -1.59 7.04 9.52
CA PHE A 14 -2.88 7.43 9.00
C PHE A 14 -3.81 7.61 10.20
N LEU A 15 -4.30 8.81 10.41
CA LEU A 15 -5.23 9.12 11.51
C LEU A 15 -6.60 9.43 10.92
N ALA A 16 -7.62 8.76 11.43
CA ALA A 16 -9.00 8.96 11.03
C ALA A 16 -9.94 8.86 12.22
N THR A 17 -11.19 9.22 12.00
CA THR A 17 -12.30 8.95 12.92
C THR A 17 -13.39 8.27 12.13
N PHE A 18 -13.81 7.08 12.56
CA PHE A 18 -14.91 6.33 11.97
C PHE A 18 -16.03 6.21 13.00
N ASP A 19 -17.23 6.68 12.65
CA ASP A 19 -18.41 6.67 13.53
C ASP A 19 -18.18 7.29 14.93
N GLY A 20 -17.29 8.28 15.02
CA GLY A 20 -16.93 8.96 16.26
C GLY A 20 -15.78 8.32 17.04
N GLU A 21 -15.33 7.13 16.64
CA GLU A 21 -14.21 6.43 17.27
C GLU A 21 -12.89 6.73 16.55
N PRO A 22 -11.79 6.95 17.29
CA PRO A 22 -10.48 7.18 16.69
C PRO A 22 -9.96 5.91 16.03
N PHE A 23 -9.39 6.08 14.84
CA PHE A 23 -8.69 5.03 14.12
C PHE A 23 -7.29 5.50 13.79
N GLU A 24 -6.31 4.63 14.06
CA GLU A 24 -4.93 4.85 13.69
C GLU A 24 -4.45 3.67 12.86
N GLY A 25 -3.95 3.98 11.67
CA GLY A 25 -3.20 3.09 10.80
C GLY A 25 -1.75 3.53 10.71
N MET A 26 -0.88 2.60 10.32
CA MET A 26 0.53 2.86 10.10
C MET A 26 1.01 2.09 8.89
N THR A 27 1.79 2.76 8.04
CA THR A 27 2.50 2.10 6.94
C THR A 27 3.98 1.99 7.25
N VAL A 28 4.57 0.80 7.09
CA VAL A 28 6.03 0.60 7.07
C VAL A 28 6.45 0.23 5.67
N ARG A 29 7.38 0.99 5.08
CA ARG A 29 7.95 0.70 3.76
C ARG A 29 9.42 0.37 3.88
N LEU A 30 9.83 -0.77 3.36
CA LEU A 30 11.21 -1.26 3.38
C LEU A 30 11.70 -1.54 1.97
N PHE A 31 12.85 -0.98 1.60
CA PHE A 31 13.53 -1.30 0.36
C PHE A 31 14.58 -2.39 0.58
N ASN A 32 14.52 -3.44 -0.23
CA ASN A 32 15.55 -4.46 -0.27
C ASN A 32 16.59 -4.11 -1.35
N PRO A 33 17.83 -3.73 -0.99
CA PRO A 33 18.83 -3.28 -1.95
C PRO A 33 19.34 -4.39 -2.87
N LYS A 34 19.15 -5.67 -2.52
CA LYS A 34 19.55 -6.83 -3.34
C LYS A 34 18.53 -7.11 -4.44
N THR A 35 17.24 -7.16 -4.09
CA THR A 35 16.17 -7.47 -5.06
C THR A 35 15.66 -6.24 -5.79
N LYS A 36 15.97 -5.03 -5.29
CA LYS A 36 15.42 -3.74 -5.75
C LYS A 36 13.89 -3.64 -5.62
N LEU A 37 13.32 -4.45 -4.73
CA LEU A 37 11.90 -4.43 -4.42
C LEU A 37 11.64 -3.71 -3.10
N TRP A 38 10.48 -3.09 -3.05
CA TRP A 38 9.88 -2.51 -1.86
C TRP A 38 8.86 -3.48 -1.27
N SER A 39 8.82 -3.57 0.04
CA SER A 39 7.74 -4.20 0.81
C SER A 39 6.99 -3.11 1.58
N ILE A 40 5.66 -3.10 1.46
CA ILE A 40 4.78 -2.15 2.14
C ILE A 40 3.90 -2.95 3.11
N TYR A 41 4.07 -2.71 4.40
CA TYR A 41 3.30 -3.33 5.47
C TYR A 41 2.29 -2.33 6.03
N TRP A 42 1.10 -2.82 6.36
CA TRP A 42 0.07 -2.09 7.07
C TRP A 42 -0.09 -2.65 8.48
N ALA A 43 -0.45 -1.78 9.42
CA ALA A 43 -0.97 -2.16 10.73
C ALA A 43 -2.01 -1.11 11.14
N ASP A 44 -3.00 -1.50 11.92
CA ASP A 44 -4.00 -0.58 12.47
C ASP A 44 -4.35 -0.87 13.93
N SER A 45 -5.01 0.10 14.55
CA SER A 45 -5.47 0.05 15.94
C SER A 45 -6.55 -1.01 16.20
N THR A 46 -7.15 -1.57 15.15
CA THR A 46 -8.17 -2.62 15.28
C THR A 46 -7.53 -4.00 15.45
N SER A 47 -6.48 -4.29 14.68
CA SER A 47 -5.80 -5.59 14.68
C SER A 47 -4.57 -5.62 15.59
N GLY A 48 -3.83 -4.51 15.69
CA GLY A 48 -2.57 -4.43 16.41
C GLY A 48 -1.45 -5.30 15.82
N THR A 49 -1.57 -5.74 14.56
CA THR A 49 -0.62 -6.63 13.88
C THR A 49 -0.14 -6.06 12.57
N LEU A 50 1.05 -6.45 12.12
CA LEU A 50 1.52 -6.16 10.76
C LEU A 50 0.93 -7.17 9.78
N ASP A 51 0.24 -6.66 8.77
CA ASP A 51 -0.29 -7.45 7.68
C ASP A 51 0.82 -8.01 6.78
N LYS A 52 0.47 -9.00 5.96
CA LYS A 52 1.35 -9.46 4.89
C LYS A 52 1.65 -8.29 3.95
N PRO A 53 2.92 -8.06 3.58
CA PRO A 53 3.25 -6.91 2.77
C PRO A 53 2.79 -7.11 1.32
N VAL A 54 2.42 -6.01 0.67
CA VAL A 54 2.50 -5.95 -0.79
C VAL A 54 3.95 -5.69 -1.20
N VAL A 55 4.41 -6.38 -2.24
CA VAL A 55 5.80 -6.32 -2.70
C VAL A 55 5.84 -5.91 -4.17
N GLY A 56 6.71 -4.96 -4.50
CA GLY A 56 6.74 -4.37 -5.83
C GLY A 56 7.84 -3.37 -6.07
N SER A 57 7.75 -2.71 -7.21
CA SER A 57 8.69 -1.67 -7.64
C SER A 57 8.00 -0.65 -8.53
N PHE A 58 8.66 0.48 -8.73
CA PHE A 58 8.27 1.47 -9.72
C PHE A 58 8.96 1.19 -11.05
N GLU A 59 8.19 1.33 -12.12
CA GLU A 59 8.66 1.36 -13.50
C GLU A 59 7.96 2.53 -14.21
N ASN A 60 8.71 3.39 -14.89
CA ASN A 60 8.15 4.55 -15.61
C ASN A 60 7.20 5.41 -14.76
N LYS A 61 7.57 5.65 -13.49
CA LYS A 61 6.77 6.37 -12.47
C LYS A 61 5.45 5.70 -12.06
N VAL A 62 5.21 4.46 -12.49
CA VAL A 62 4.07 3.66 -12.04
C VAL A 62 4.57 2.50 -11.19
N GLY A 63 4.14 2.46 -9.94
CA GLY A 63 4.45 1.40 -8.99
C GLY A 63 3.35 0.35 -8.96
N HIS A 64 3.71 -0.92 -9.10
CA HIS A 64 2.80 -2.05 -8.88
C HIS A 64 3.35 -2.95 -7.78
N PHE A 65 2.51 -3.22 -6.79
CA PHE A 65 2.88 -3.99 -5.60
C PHE A 65 1.83 -5.06 -5.36
N PHE A 66 2.26 -6.31 -5.19
CA PHE A 66 1.35 -7.45 -5.13
C PHE A 66 1.49 -8.19 -3.79
N SER A 67 0.37 -8.67 -3.28
CA SER A 67 0.32 -9.65 -2.20
C SER A 67 -0.63 -10.79 -2.57
N LYS A 68 -0.37 -11.98 -2.03
CA LYS A 68 -1.30 -13.10 -2.06
C LYS A 68 -1.92 -13.23 -0.68
N ASP A 69 -3.24 -13.20 -0.63
CA ASP A 69 -3.95 -13.30 0.64
C ASP A 69 -5.19 -14.18 0.57
N VAL A 70 -5.82 -14.37 1.73
CA VAL A 70 -7.09 -15.09 1.85
C VAL A 70 -8.14 -14.09 2.34
N PHE A 71 -9.09 -13.77 1.47
CA PHE A 71 -10.23 -12.91 1.79
C PHE A 71 -11.50 -13.75 1.77
N GLU A 72 -12.27 -13.74 2.87
CA GLU A 72 -13.48 -14.55 3.04
C GLU A 72 -13.29 -16.03 2.67
N GLY A 73 -12.13 -16.61 2.99
CA GLY A 73 -11.80 -18.00 2.70
C GLY A 73 -11.39 -18.28 1.24
N LYS A 74 -11.34 -17.27 0.37
CA LYS A 74 -10.87 -17.39 -1.02
C LYS A 74 -9.45 -16.85 -1.16
N ASN A 75 -8.62 -17.55 -1.94
CA ASN A 75 -7.32 -17.04 -2.32
C ASN A 75 -7.50 -15.87 -3.29
N VAL A 76 -6.96 -14.71 -2.93
CA VAL A 76 -7.00 -13.50 -3.74
C VAL A 76 -5.59 -12.96 -3.97
N ILE A 77 -5.41 -12.24 -5.08
CA ILE A 77 -4.26 -11.41 -5.33
C ILE A 77 -4.69 -9.97 -5.12
N GLN A 78 -4.03 -9.26 -4.20
CA GLN A 78 -4.20 -7.83 -4.03
C GLN A 78 -3.09 -7.10 -4.81
N VAL A 79 -3.44 -5.98 -5.43
CA VAL A 79 -2.48 -5.06 -6.05
C VAL A 79 -2.69 -3.65 -5.52
N PHE A 80 -1.60 -3.00 -5.12
CA PHE A 80 -1.54 -1.55 -4.98
C PHE A 80 -0.86 -0.99 -6.23
N ARG A 81 -1.50 0.02 -6.83
CA ARG A 81 -0.94 0.79 -7.93
C ARG A 81 -0.76 2.24 -7.52
N TRP A 82 0.48 2.70 -7.60
CA TRP A 82 0.85 4.10 -7.48
C TRP A 82 1.13 4.67 -8.87
N ASP A 83 0.31 5.60 -9.32
CA ASP A 83 0.57 6.39 -10.53
C ASP A 83 1.14 7.74 -10.13
N ALA A 84 2.46 7.89 -10.27
CA ALA A 84 3.20 9.12 -9.95
C ALA A 84 3.71 9.83 -11.21
N ARG A 85 3.05 9.62 -12.36
CA ARG A 85 3.40 10.30 -13.62
C ARG A 85 3.17 11.80 -13.54
N ASP A 86 2.08 12.21 -12.88
CA ASP A 86 1.90 13.58 -12.40
C ASP A 86 2.44 13.67 -10.96
N GLU A 87 3.54 14.40 -10.78
CA GLU A 87 4.23 14.54 -9.49
C GLU A 87 3.44 15.38 -8.49
N ASN A 88 2.55 16.24 -8.97
CA ASN A 88 1.73 17.11 -8.10
C ASN A 88 0.42 16.42 -7.70
N ASN A 89 -0.05 15.47 -8.52
CA ASN A 89 -1.32 14.78 -8.32
C ASN A 89 -1.16 13.25 -8.45
N PRO A 90 -0.38 12.59 -7.57
CA PRO A 90 -0.25 11.15 -7.65
C PRO A 90 -1.58 10.46 -7.29
N VAL A 91 -1.85 9.35 -7.96
CA VAL A 91 -3.04 8.54 -7.71
C VAL A 91 -2.63 7.20 -7.16
N TRP A 92 -3.13 6.87 -5.97
CA TRP A 92 -3.05 5.52 -5.44
C TRP A 92 -4.36 4.78 -5.72
N SER A 93 -4.26 3.49 -6.01
CA SER A 93 -5.41 2.65 -6.27
C SER A 93 -5.15 1.21 -5.83
N GLN A 94 -6.22 0.53 -5.44
CA GLN A 94 -6.21 -0.87 -5.03
C GLN A 94 -7.15 -1.68 -5.91
N ALA A 95 -6.72 -2.90 -6.22
CA ALA A 95 -7.60 -3.91 -6.77
C ALA A 95 -7.36 -5.29 -6.14
N MET A 96 -8.36 -6.16 -6.28
CA MET A 96 -8.27 -7.57 -5.92
C MET A 96 -8.64 -8.44 -7.12
N SER A 97 -8.07 -9.65 -7.18
CA SER A 97 -8.40 -10.66 -8.17
C SER A 97 -8.55 -12.02 -7.51
N ASP A 98 -9.67 -12.70 -7.75
CA ASP A 98 -9.96 -14.05 -7.25
C ASP A 98 -9.74 -15.14 -8.32
N ASP A 99 -9.36 -14.76 -9.54
CA ASP A 99 -9.19 -15.65 -10.69
C ASP A 99 -7.75 -15.75 -11.23
N LYS A 100 -6.80 -15.50 -10.33
CA LYS A 100 -5.34 -15.50 -10.58
C LYS A 100 -4.88 -14.39 -11.53
N GLY A 101 -5.50 -13.22 -11.44
CA GLY A 101 -5.08 -12.00 -12.14
C GLY A 101 -5.65 -11.85 -13.55
N LYS A 102 -6.68 -12.64 -13.93
CA LYS A 102 -7.33 -12.50 -15.24
C LYS A 102 -8.29 -11.32 -15.23
N ASN A 103 -9.06 -11.15 -14.15
CA ASN A 103 -9.93 -10.01 -13.89
C ASN A 103 -9.54 -9.34 -12.58
N TRP A 104 -9.79 -8.03 -12.50
CA TRP A 104 -9.46 -7.20 -11.35
C TRP A 104 -10.65 -6.33 -10.95
N GLU A 105 -11.04 -6.43 -9.69
CA GLU A 105 -12.01 -5.54 -9.08
C GLU A 105 -11.26 -4.37 -8.43
N TRP A 106 -11.34 -3.19 -9.04
CA TRP A 106 -10.78 -1.96 -8.48
C TRP A 106 -11.75 -1.38 -7.46
N ASN A 107 -11.40 -1.48 -6.18
CA ASN A 107 -12.31 -1.17 -5.08
C ASN A 107 -11.93 0.09 -4.30
N TRP A 108 -10.75 0.68 -4.55
CA TRP A 108 -10.35 1.91 -3.86
C TRP A 108 -9.43 2.78 -4.72
N PHE A 109 -9.69 4.08 -4.72
CA PHE A 109 -8.83 5.12 -5.28
C PHE A 109 -8.60 6.22 -4.25
N MET A 110 -7.36 6.72 -4.18
CA MET A 110 -7.00 7.93 -3.45
C MET A 110 -6.33 8.91 -4.42
N TYR A 111 -6.92 10.09 -4.52
CA TYR A 111 -6.37 11.20 -5.30
C TYR A 111 -5.64 12.12 -4.35
N MET A 112 -4.32 12.21 -4.50
CA MET A 112 -3.49 12.99 -3.61
C MET A 112 -3.11 14.27 -4.32
N SER A 113 -3.03 15.36 -3.56
CA SER A 113 -2.45 16.61 -4.02
C SER A 113 -1.48 17.12 -2.98
N LYS A 114 -0.41 17.78 -3.45
CA LYS A 114 0.54 18.43 -2.56
C LYS A 114 -0.07 19.73 -2.05
N THR A 115 -0.21 19.88 -0.73
CA THR A 115 -0.48 21.17 -0.10
C THR A 115 0.84 21.92 0.15
N ASN A 116 0.81 23.23 -0.09
CA ASN A 116 1.94 24.14 0.18
C ASN A 116 2.00 24.53 1.66
#